data_AF-A0A0U1DCP3-F1
#
_entry.id   AF-A0A0U1DCP3-F1
#
_cell.length_a   1.000
_cell.length_b   1.000
_cell.length_c   1.000
_cell.angle_alpha   90.00
_cell.angle_beta   90.00
_cell.angle_gamma   90.00
#
_symmetry.space_group_name_H-M   'P 1'
#
loop_
_entity.id
_entity.type
_entity.pdbx_description
1 polymer ?
#
loop_
_entity_poly.entity_id
_entity_poly.type
_entity_poly.pdbx_seq_one_letter_code
_entity_poly.pdbx_strand_id
1 'polypeptide(L)'
;MGTGNKTGEQAFTAEDAELAERRAAAARERAAHAGLSAARSFEESALKHDEVARVQDQAVEQGVSHVGVHRESAAHHREFAAEDRKLAELKRKESEADLAVD
;
A
#
# COMPACT_ATOMS: atom_id res chain seq x y z
N MET A 1 25.77 24.34 -48.19
CA MET A 1 24.72 23.68 -48.98
C MET A 1 24.53 22.29 -48.34
N GLY A 2 23.75 22.13 -47.26
CA GLY A 2 22.28 22.12 -47.22
C GLY A 2 21.76 20.86 -47.94
N THR A 3 20.93 19.96 -47.41
CA THR A 3 20.14 19.83 -46.17
C THR A 3 19.64 18.38 -46.16
N GLY A 4 19.42 17.76 -45.00
CA GLY A 4 18.74 16.46 -45.00
C GLY A 4 18.63 15.77 -43.65
N ASN A 5 18.21 16.50 -42.62
CA ASN A 5 17.81 15.93 -41.34
C ASN A 5 16.68 14.90 -41.58
N LYS A 6 16.99 13.59 -41.54
CA LYS A 6 16.00 12.50 -41.52
C LYS A 6 15.96 11.88 -40.12
N THR A 7 15.71 12.69 -39.11
CA THR A 7 14.99 12.21 -37.94
C THR A 7 13.52 12.13 -38.35
N GLY A 8 13.10 10.98 -38.84
CA GLY A 8 11.68 10.74 -39.11
C GLY A 8 10.94 10.77 -37.78
N GLU A 9 10.27 11.89 -37.48
CA GLU A 9 9.24 11.93 -36.45
C GLU A 9 8.16 10.93 -36.86
N GLN A 10 8.05 9.80 -36.14
CA GLN A 10 6.88 8.95 -36.26
C GLN A 10 5.68 9.75 -35.75
N ALA A 11 4.82 10.16 -36.67
CA ALA A 11 3.56 10.81 -36.31
C ALA A 11 2.66 9.77 -35.62
N PHE A 12 2.33 10.00 -34.34
CA PHE A 12 1.39 9.18 -33.60
C PHE A 12 0.00 9.24 -34.24
N THR A 13 -0.64 8.09 -34.38
CA THR A 13 -1.98 7.94 -34.95
C THR A 13 -3.06 7.96 -33.85
N ALA A 14 -4.32 8.11 -34.25
CA ALA A 14 -5.45 7.96 -33.33
C ALA A 14 -5.51 6.54 -32.73
N GLU A 15 -5.15 5.52 -33.52
CA GLU A 15 -5.07 4.13 -33.06
C GLU A 15 -4.00 3.93 -31.97
N ASP A 16 -2.88 4.66 -32.07
CA ASP A 16 -1.84 4.66 -31.03
C ASP A 16 -2.34 5.26 -29.72
N ALA A 17 -3.14 6.34 -29.80
CA ALA A 17 -3.75 6.96 -28.63
C ALA A 17 -4.76 6.03 -27.95
N GLU A 18 -5.67 5.41 -28.72
CA GLU A 18 -6.63 4.44 -28.16
C GLU A 18 -5.93 3.23 -27.52
N LEU A 19 -4.86 2.73 -28.15
CA LEU A 19 -4.09 1.62 -27.58
C LEU A 19 -3.40 2.04 -26.28
N ALA A 20 -2.86 3.26 -26.22
CA ALA A 20 -2.24 3.80 -25.01
C ALA A 20 -3.28 3.96 -23.88
N GLU A 21 -4.48 4.46 -24.18
CA GLU A 21 -5.58 4.61 -23.21
C GLU A 21 -6.03 3.25 -22.66
N ARG A 22 -6.25 2.26 -23.54
CA ARG A 22 -6.60 0.89 -23.10
C ARG A 22 -5.53 0.28 -22.19
N ARG A 23 -4.25 0.47 -22.53
CA ARG A 23 -3.12 -0.01 -21.71
C ARG A 23 -3.05 0.71 -20.38
N ALA A 24 -3.28 2.01 -20.35
CA ALA A 24 -3.31 2.82 -19.13
C ALA A 24 -4.46 2.38 -18.21
N ALA A 25 -5.66 2.14 -18.76
CA ALA A 25 -6.80 1.62 -18.00
C ALA A 25 -6.48 0.26 -17.37
N ALA A 26 -5.97 -0.69 -18.16
CA ALA A 26 -5.59 -2.01 -17.64
C ALA A 26 -4.45 -1.94 -16.60
N ALA A 27 -3.55 -0.96 -16.71
CA ALA A 27 -2.50 -0.74 -15.72
C ALA A 27 -3.06 -0.20 -14.39
N ARG A 28 -4.00 0.76 -14.46
CA ARG A 28 -4.70 1.29 -13.28
C ARG A 28 -5.48 0.20 -12.56
N GLU A 29 -6.24 -0.62 -13.27
CA GLU A 29 -6.99 -1.74 -12.70
C GLU A 29 -6.06 -2.71 -11.93
N ARG A 30 -4.93 -3.10 -12.54
CA ARG A 30 -3.93 -3.96 -11.86
C ARG A 30 -3.33 -3.29 -10.63
N ALA A 31 -3.01 -2.00 -10.71
CA ALA A 31 -2.47 -1.25 -9.58
C ALA A 31 -3.48 -1.17 -8.43
N ALA A 32 -4.76 -0.95 -8.75
CA ALA A 32 -5.83 -0.92 -7.77
C ALA A 32 -5.97 -2.26 -7.04
N HIS A 33 -5.98 -3.38 -7.76
CA HIS A 33 -6.00 -4.71 -7.13
C HIS A 33 -4.77 -4.99 -6.27
N ALA A 34 -3.58 -4.56 -6.70
CA ALA A 34 -2.37 -4.66 -5.89
C ALA A 34 -2.49 -3.82 -4.60
N GLY A 35 -3.05 -2.62 -4.69
CA GLY A 35 -3.32 -1.77 -3.52
C GLY A 35 -4.33 -2.39 -2.55
N LEU A 36 -5.40 -3.05 -3.02
CA LEU A 36 -6.31 -3.81 -2.16
C LEU A 36 -5.61 -4.99 -1.47
N SER A 37 -4.70 -5.65 -2.18
CA SER A 37 -3.88 -6.70 -1.57
C SER A 37 -2.95 -6.16 -0.50
N ALA A 38 -2.32 -5.00 -0.74
CA ALA A 38 -1.50 -4.32 0.26
C ALA A 38 -2.32 -3.91 1.49
N ALA A 39 -3.55 -3.40 1.29
CA ALA A 39 -4.45 -3.06 2.38
C ALA A 39 -4.72 -4.25 3.32
N ARG A 40 -5.01 -5.42 2.75
CA ARG A 40 -5.19 -6.67 3.54
C ARG A 40 -3.91 -7.06 4.30
N SER A 41 -2.75 -6.90 3.67
CA SER A 41 -1.46 -7.20 4.32
C SER A 41 -1.19 -6.28 5.51
N PHE A 42 -1.52 -5.00 5.40
CA PHE A 42 -1.41 -4.07 6.53
C PHE A 42 -2.40 -4.42 7.65
N GLU A 43 -3.64 -4.80 7.32
CA GLU A 43 -4.60 -5.28 8.32
C GLU A 43 -4.10 -6.51 9.09
N GLU A 44 -3.51 -7.48 8.39
CA GLU A 44 -2.90 -8.65 9.01
C GLU A 44 -1.71 -8.28 9.91
N SER A 45 -0.84 -7.39 9.43
CA SER A 45 0.28 -6.84 10.21
C SER A 45 -0.19 -6.14 11.49
N ALA A 46 -1.25 -5.32 11.40
CA ALA A 46 -1.84 -4.66 12.56
C ALA A 46 -2.36 -5.66 13.61
N LEU A 47 -2.98 -6.76 13.17
CA LEU A 47 -3.43 -7.83 14.08
C LEU A 47 -2.24 -8.49 14.80
N LYS A 48 -1.12 -8.68 14.10
CA LYS A 48 0.10 -9.27 14.66
C LYS A 48 0.76 -8.35 15.68
N HIS A 49 0.79 -7.04 15.39
CA HIS A 49 1.26 -6.06 16.36
C HIS A 49 0.39 -6.04 17.63
N ASP A 50 -0.93 -6.05 17.49
CA ASP A 50 -1.85 -6.16 18.63
C ASP A 50 -1.63 -7.44 19.44
N GLU A 51 -1.41 -8.57 18.76
CA GLU A 51 -1.12 -9.86 19.39
C GLU A 51 0.14 -9.78 20.26
N VAL A 52 1.23 -9.22 19.72
CA VAL A 52 2.48 -9.05 20.47
C VAL A 52 2.29 -8.11 21.66
N ALA A 53 1.57 -6.99 21.50
CA ALA A 53 1.29 -6.08 22.60
C ALA A 53 0.57 -6.79 23.76
N ARG A 54 -0.41 -7.65 23.46
CA ARG A 54 -1.13 -8.44 24.48
C ARG A 54 -0.22 -9.44 25.18
N VAL A 55 0.68 -10.10 24.44
CA VAL A 55 1.66 -11.01 25.04
C VAL A 55 2.58 -10.27 26.01
N GLN A 56 3.02 -9.06 25.64
CA GLN A 56 3.85 -8.22 26.52
C GLN A 56 3.09 -7.81 27.79
N ASP A 57 1.82 -7.43 27.69
CA ASP A 57 0.99 -7.12 28.85
C ASP A 57 0.82 -8.34 29.77
N GLN A 58 0.53 -9.50 29.19
CA GLN A 58 0.36 -10.75 29.94
C GLN A 58 1.65 -11.17 30.65
N ALA A 59 2.82 -10.95 30.03
CA ALA A 59 4.11 -11.19 30.68
C ALA A 59 4.27 -10.33 31.95
N VAL A 60 3.87 -9.06 31.89
CA VAL A 60 3.87 -8.17 33.06
C VAL A 60 2.95 -8.69 34.16
N GLU A 61 1.75 -9.16 33.82
CA GLU A 61 0.81 -9.76 34.79
C GLU A 61 1.37 -11.03 35.45
N GLN A 62 2.21 -11.78 34.74
CA GLN A 62 2.89 -12.98 35.24
C GLN A 62 4.14 -12.67 36.10
N GLY A 63 4.50 -11.40 36.26
CA GLY A 63 5.58 -10.98 37.16
C GLY A 63 6.99 -11.10 36.57
N VAL A 64 7.14 -10.98 35.24
CA VAL A 64 8.47 -10.90 34.60
C VAL A 64 9.28 -9.72 35.13
N SER A 65 10.61 -9.85 35.09
CA SER A 65 11.51 -8.72 35.32
C SER A 65 11.39 -7.69 34.19
N HIS A 66 11.94 -6.48 34.41
CA HIS A 66 11.97 -5.42 33.39
C HIS A 66 10.59 -4.96 32.89
N VAL A 67 9.60 -4.87 33.78
CA VAL A 67 8.22 -4.41 33.48
C VAL A 67 8.17 -3.15 32.61
N GLY A 68 9.06 -2.19 32.81
CA GLY A 68 9.13 -0.97 31.99
C GLY A 68 9.34 -1.26 30.50
N VAL A 69 10.26 -2.17 30.17
CA VAL A 69 10.59 -2.57 28.79
C VAL A 69 9.39 -3.27 28.13
N HIS A 70 8.71 -4.15 28.86
CA HIS A 70 7.51 -4.82 28.35
C HIS A 70 6.39 -3.81 28.05
N ARG A 71 6.15 -2.87 28.96
CA ARG A 71 5.12 -1.82 28.77
C ARG A 71 5.44 -0.90 27.60
N GLU A 72 6.69 -0.49 27.46
CA GLU A 72 7.16 0.34 26.35
C GLU A 72 7.03 -0.42 25.01
N SER A 73 7.47 -1.68 24.96
CA SER A 73 7.31 -2.53 23.77
C SER A 73 5.84 -2.72 23.40
N ALA A 74 4.96 -2.96 24.37
CA ALA A 74 3.51 -3.06 24.15
C ALA A 74 2.94 -1.77 23.57
N ALA A 75 3.36 -0.61 24.08
CA ALA A 75 2.93 0.69 23.56
C ALA A 75 3.35 0.88 22.09
N HIS A 76 4.61 0.63 21.75
CA HIS A 76 5.09 0.73 20.37
C HIS A 76 4.36 -0.22 19.41
N HIS A 77 4.08 -1.44 19.83
CA HIS A 77 3.29 -2.35 19.01
C HIS A 77 1.86 -1.85 18.75
N ARG A 78 1.20 -1.25 19.76
CA ARG A 78 -0.12 -0.63 19.53
C ARG A 78 -0.04 0.57 18.58
N GLU A 79 1.03 1.36 18.64
CA GLU A 79 1.28 2.46 17.70
C GLU A 79 1.43 1.93 16.27
N PHE A 80 2.26 0.91 16.04
CA PHE A 80 2.42 0.29 14.72
C PHE A 80 1.12 -0.34 14.21
N ALA A 81 0.33 -0.98 15.09
CA ALA A 81 -0.98 -1.50 14.70
C ALA A 81 -1.93 -0.38 14.24
N ALA A 82 -1.90 0.78 14.88
CA ALA A 82 -2.71 1.93 14.49
C ALA A 82 -2.24 2.53 13.15
N GLU A 83 -0.93 2.61 12.93
CA GLU A 83 -0.36 3.07 11.66
C GLU A 83 -0.72 2.13 10.50
N ASP A 84 -0.59 0.82 10.70
CA ASP A 84 -0.93 -0.19 9.70
C ASP A 84 -2.43 -0.14 9.34
N ARG A 85 -3.32 0.01 10.33
CA ARG A 85 -4.76 0.21 10.06
C ARG A 85 -5.02 1.45 9.22
N LYS A 86 -4.33 2.55 9.50
CA LYS A 86 -4.43 3.78 8.72
C LYS A 86 -3.94 3.57 7.28
N LEU A 87 -2.81 2.88 7.10
CA LEU A 87 -2.28 2.56 5.78
C LEU A 87 -3.23 1.65 4.99
N ALA A 88 -3.83 0.66 5.65
CA ALA A 88 -4.83 -0.21 5.04
C ALA A 88 -6.05 0.58 4.55
N GLU A 89 -6.59 1.48 5.38
CA GLU A 89 -7.72 2.31 5.02
C GLU A 89 -7.41 3.23 3.83
N LEU A 90 -6.23 3.86 3.83
CA LEU A 90 -5.79 4.72 2.72
C LEU A 90 -5.65 3.92 1.42
N LYS A 91 -5.02 2.75 1.47
CA LYS A 91 -4.85 1.89 0.29
C LYS A 91 -6.18 1.40 -0.25
N ARG A 92 -7.10 1.03 0.63
CA ARG A 92 -8.46 0.64 0.26
C ARG A 92 -9.19 1.77 -0.46
N LYS A 93 -9.19 2.98 0.12
CA LYS A 93 -9.83 4.17 -0.48
C LYS A 93 -9.25 4.52 -1.86
N GLU A 94 -7.93 4.54 -1.98
CA GLU A 94 -7.23 4.83 -3.24
C GLU A 94 -7.59 3.79 -4.32
N SER A 95 -7.47 2.51 -4.00
CA SER A 95 -7.77 1.43 -4.93
C SER A 95 -9.24 1.32 -5.31
N GLU A 96 -10.15 1.51 -4.36
CA GLU A 96 -11.59 1.49 -4.64
C GLU A 96 -11.99 2.68 -5.53
N ALA A 97 -11.38 3.85 -5.32
CA ALA A 97 -11.58 5.00 -6.21
C ALA A 97 -11.07 4.71 -7.63
N ASP A 98 -9.89 4.11 -7.78
CA ASP A 98 -9.34 3.75 -9.10
C ASP A 98 -10.20 2.71 -9.85
N LEU A 99 -10.87 1.80 -9.13
CA LEU A 99 -11.80 0.82 -9.72
C LEU A 99 -13.19 1.39 -10.00
N ALA A 100 -13.57 2.50 -9.36
CA ALA A 100 -14.86 3.16 -9.57
C ALA A 100 -14.84 4.17 -10.74
N VAL A 101 -13.66 4.45 -11.30
CA VAL A 101 -13.51 5.22 -12.54
C VAL A 101 -13.74 4.27 -13.72
N ASP A 102 -15.01 4.06 -14.04
CA ASP A 102 -15.48 3.52 -15.32
C ASP A 102 -15.43 4.61 -16.42
#